data_AF-A0A4R2C6A7-F1
#
_entry.id   AF-A0A4R2C6A7-F1
#
_cell.length_a   1.000
_cell.length_b   1.000
_cell.length_c   1.000
_cell.angle_alpha   90.00
_cell.angle_beta   90.00
_cell.angle_gamma   90.00
#
_symmetry.space_group_name_H-M   'P 1'
#
loop_
_entity.id
_entity.type
_entity.pdbx_description
1 polymer ?
#
loop_
_entity_poly.entity_id
_entity_poly.type
_entity_poly.pdbx_seq_one_letter_code
_entity_poly.pdbx_strand_id
1 'polypeptide(L)'
;MPEIIETTVYRLDELSDAAKDKARAWYREGGFDYDWYDSVYEDFQQIAEILGIRFKTRTVRLMGGGTRQEPRIAFTGFWSQGDGASFECYYSYRRNAPAEIRSYAPMDTKLHEIADTLLAIQRRNFYQLRAEVSHRGHYYHEYCMSISVERNSPTYQDMTTDAEEIVTEALRDLARWLYRQLEREYDYLSSDGAVDETIVANEYTFTETGRRFG
;
A
#
# COMPACT_ATOMS: atom_id res chain seq x y z
N MET A 1 51.82 1.26 0.65
CA MET A 1 51.51 1.76 2.01
C MET A 1 50.18 2.47 1.94
N PRO A 2 49.24 2.24 2.87
CA PRO A 2 48.04 3.07 2.95
C PRO A 2 48.40 4.48 3.46
N GLU A 3 47.72 5.50 2.94
CA GLU A 3 47.72 6.87 3.46
C GLU A 3 46.48 7.09 4.33
N ILE A 4 46.63 7.84 5.42
CA ILE A 4 45.54 8.18 6.34
C ILE A 4 45.11 9.62 6.06
N ILE A 5 43.80 9.83 5.89
CA ILE A 5 43.19 11.16 5.74
C ILE A 5 42.28 11.38 6.96
N GLU A 6 42.50 12.48 7.68
CA GLU A 6 41.66 12.90 8.79
C GLU A 6 40.57 13.86 8.28
N THR A 7 39.31 13.59 8.61
CA THR A 7 38.16 14.42 8.22
C THR A 7 37.24 14.63 9.42
N THR A 8 36.95 15.89 9.73
CA THR A 8 35.94 16.25 10.74
C THR A 8 34.53 16.04 10.18
N VAL A 9 33.67 15.39 10.97
CA VAL A 9 32.28 15.12 10.62
C VAL A 9 31.35 15.58 11.73
N TYR A 10 30.09 15.82 11.37
CA TYR A 10 29.07 16.41 12.21
C TYR A 10 27.82 15.53 12.22
N ARG A 11 27.13 15.53 13.36
CA ARG A 11 25.74 15.07 13.51
C ARG A 11 24.79 16.11 12.93
N LEU A 12 23.56 15.70 12.63
CA LEU A 12 22.58 16.57 11.97
C LEU A 12 22.28 17.83 12.77
N ASP A 13 22.16 17.72 14.09
CA ASP A 13 21.87 18.82 15.01
C ASP A 13 22.99 19.86 15.11
N GLU A 14 24.23 19.45 14.80
CA GLU A 14 25.42 20.30 14.76
C GLU A 14 25.57 21.10 13.46
N LEU A 15 24.77 20.79 12.43
CA LEU A 15 24.82 21.47 11.13
C LEU A 15 24.06 22.81 11.14
N SER A 16 24.52 23.74 10.30
CA SER A 16 23.74 24.92 9.93
C SER A 16 22.45 24.53 9.19
N ASP A 17 21.42 25.38 9.20
CA ASP A 17 20.13 25.08 8.54
C ASP A 17 20.30 24.73 7.05
N ALA A 18 21.14 25.47 6.33
CA ALA A 18 21.42 25.19 4.92
C ALA A 18 22.16 23.85 4.68
N ALA A 19 22.94 23.38 5.67
CA ALA A 19 23.59 22.08 5.64
C ALA A 19 22.62 20.96 6.05
N LYS A 20 21.68 21.21 6.97
CA LYS A 20 20.58 20.29 7.29
C LYS A 20 19.70 20.04 6.07
N ASP A 21 19.35 21.06 5.31
CA ASP A 21 18.54 20.89 4.09
C ASP A 21 19.23 20.00 3.05
N LYS A 22 20.56 20.10 2.91
CA LYS A 22 21.35 19.21 2.06
C LYS A 22 21.40 17.78 2.58
N ALA A 23 21.53 17.60 3.89
CA ALA A 23 21.49 16.28 4.52
C ALA A 23 20.12 15.61 4.32
N ARG A 24 19.03 16.36 4.47
CA ARG A 24 17.66 15.88 4.21
C ARG A 24 17.44 15.55 2.74
N ALA A 25 17.92 16.39 1.82
CA ALA A 25 17.82 16.13 0.38
C ALA A 25 18.53 14.82 0.02
N TRP A 26 19.75 14.60 0.53
CA TRP A 26 20.47 13.33 0.36
C TRP A 26 19.63 12.13 0.85
N TYR A 27 19.00 12.24 2.01
CA TYR A 27 18.17 11.16 2.54
C TYR A 27 16.92 10.91 1.68
N ARG A 28 16.26 11.95 1.16
CA ARG A 28 15.09 11.79 0.28
C ARG A 28 15.44 11.17 -1.08
N GLU A 29 16.63 11.47 -1.60
CA GLU A 29 17.07 10.98 -2.91
C GLU A 29 17.41 9.48 -2.90
N GLY A 30 17.76 8.89 -1.76
CA GLY A 30 18.19 7.49 -1.72
C GLY A 30 18.24 6.79 -0.36
N GLY A 31 17.78 7.43 0.71
CA GLY A 31 17.70 6.86 2.07
C GLY A 31 16.47 6.00 2.34
N PHE A 32 15.52 5.95 1.38
CA PHE A 32 14.39 5.00 1.35
C PHE A 32 14.81 3.71 0.63
N ASP A 33 15.83 3.02 1.12
CA ASP A 33 16.30 1.75 0.53
C ASP A 33 15.59 0.50 1.10
N TYR A 34 14.61 0.71 1.97
CA TYR A 34 13.78 -0.33 2.57
C TYR A 34 12.34 -0.29 2.06
N ASP A 35 11.61 -1.38 2.28
CA ASP A 35 10.19 -1.53 1.94
C ASP A 35 9.31 -0.70 2.88
N TRP A 36 9.40 0.62 2.81
CA TRP A 36 8.71 1.58 3.67
C TRP A 36 7.18 1.41 3.69
N TYR A 37 6.63 0.79 2.65
CA TYR A 37 5.21 0.52 2.49
C TYR A 37 4.73 -0.76 3.21
N ASP A 38 5.63 -1.55 3.82
CA ASP A 38 5.28 -2.84 4.42
C ASP A 38 4.19 -2.71 5.49
N SER A 39 4.26 -1.69 6.35
CA SER A 39 3.23 -1.42 7.39
C SER A 39 1.85 -1.15 6.78
N VAL A 40 1.80 -0.36 5.71
CA VAL A 40 0.57 -0.05 4.96
C VAL A 40 0.02 -1.31 4.29
N TYR A 41 0.89 -2.16 3.75
CA TYR A 41 0.50 -3.43 3.14
C TYR A 41 -0.02 -4.44 4.17
N GLU A 42 0.56 -4.49 5.36
CA GLU A 42 0.08 -5.34 6.45
C GLU A 42 -1.32 -4.91 6.93
N ASP A 43 -1.52 -3.60 7.16
CA ASP A 43 -2.83 -3.05 7.53
C ASP A 43 -3.87 -3.30 6.43
N PHE A 44 -3.49 -3.06 5.17
CA PHE A 44 -4.36 -3.32 4.03
C PHE A 44 -4.76 -4.78 3.92
N GLN A 45 -3.86 -5.72 4.23
CA GLN A 45 -4.18 -7.15 4.23
C GLN A 45 -5.22 -7.49 5.28
N GLN A 46 -5.12 -6.92 6.48
CA GLN A 46 -6.10 -7.11 7.54
C GLN A 46 -7.48 -6.56 7.15
N ILE A 47 -7.51 -5.37 6.54
CA ILE A 47 -8.74 -4.76 6.01
C ILE A 47 -9.36 -5.61 4.90
N ALA A 48 -8.55 -6.06 3.95
CA ALA A 48 -8.99 -6.91 2.85
C ALA A 48 -9.61 -8.22 3.39
N GLU A 49 -8.98 -8.85 4.38
CA GLU A 49 -9.52 -10.04 5.01
C GLU A 49 -10.90 -9.78 5.65
N ILE A 50 -11.06 -8.68 6.39
CA ILE A 50 -12.35 -8.25 6.97
C ILE A 50 -13.42 -8.08 5.88
N LEU A 51 -13.04 -7.54 4.72
CA LEU A 51 -13.94 -7.35 3.59
C LEU A 51 -14.23 -8.63 2.78
N GLY A 52 -13.64 -9.78 3.15
CA GLY A 52 -13.84 -11.05 2.45
C GLY A 52 -12.98 -11.20 1.19
N ILE A 53 -11.84 -10.50 1.17
CA ILE A 53 -10.84 -10.56 0.10
C ILE A 53 -9.71 -11.50 0.50
N ARG A 54 -9.30 -12.34 -0.45
CA ARG A 54 -8.11 -13.19 -0.36
C ARG A 54 -7.19 -12.90 -1.52
N PHE A 55 -5.99 -12.38 -1.25
CA PHE A 55 -5.04 -12.06 -2.31
C PHE A 55 -4.55 -13.29 -3.06
N LYS A 56 -4.32 -13.13 -4.36
CA LYS A 56 -3.46 -14.04 -5.11
C LYS A 56 -2.03 -13.82 -4.62
N THR A 57 -1.24 -14.88 -4.58
CA THR A 57 0.15 -14.79 -4.12
C THR A 57 1.12 -15.12 -5.23
N ARG A 58 2.36 -14.64 -5.10
CA ARG A 58 3.50 -15.08 -5.87
C ARG A 58 4.55 -15.67 -4.95
N THR A 59 5.25 -16.70 -5.42
CA THR A 59 6.38 -17.27 -4.70
C THR A 59 7.60 -16.37 -4.85
N VAL A 60 8.13 -15.90 -3.73
CA VAL A 60 9.38 -15.12 -3.67
C VAL A 60 10.46 -15.98 -3.02
N ARG A 61 11.67 -15.98 -3.60
CA ARG A 61 12.83 -16.68 -3.04
C ARG A 61 13.50 -15.80 -2.00
N LEU A 62 13.80 -16.37 -0.85
CA LEU A 62 14.53 -15.72 0.23
C LEU A 62 16.02 -15.98 0.08
N MET A 63 16.85 -15.05 0.55
CA MET A 63 18.32 -15.17 0.50
C MET A 63 18.84 -16.46 1.16
N GLY A 64 18.11 -17.01 2.14
CA GLY A 64 18.44 -18.28 2.83
C GLY A 64 17.98 -19.57 2.12
N GLY A 65 17.58 -19.51 0.84
CA GLY A 65 17.14 -20.69 0.07
C GLY A 65 15.69 -21.14 0.31
N GLY A 66 14.97 -20.48 1.23
CA GLY A 66 13.54 -20.67 1.44
C GLY A 66 12.66 -19.89 0.44
N THR A 67 11.36 -20.12 0.50
CA THR A 67 10.38 -19.33 -0.25
C THR A 67 9.30 -18.77 0.67
N ARG A 68 8.78 -17.58 0.33
CA ARG A 68 7.56 -17.03 0.93
C ARG A 68 6.49 -16.79 -0.12
N GLN A 69 5.24 -16.79 0.31
CA GLN A 69 4.12 -16.33 -0.50
C GLN A 69 3.93 -14.84 -0.26
N GLU A 70 4.02 -14.04 -1.32
CA GLU A 70 3.82 -12.61 -1.28
C GLU A 70 2.48 -12.26 -1.94
N PRO A 71 1.58 -11.53 -1.26
CA PRO A 71 0.36 -10.99 -1.87
C PRO A 71 0.68 -10.15 -3.10
N ARG A 72 -0.14 -10.28 -4.14
CA ARG A 72 -0.01 -9.47 -5.36
C ARG A 72 -0.69 -8.12 -5.17
N ILE A 73 0.02 -7.23 -4.48
CA ILE A 73 -0.32 -5.82 -4.29
C ILE A 73 0.78 -5.00 -4.96
N ALA A 74 0.40 -3.98 -5.73
CA ALA A 74 1.35 -3.14 -6.45
C ALA A 74 0.85 -1.70 -6.55
N PHE A 75 1.77 -0.75 -6.61
CA PHE A 75 1.48 0.65 -6.84
C PHE A 75 2.57 1.29 -7.71
N THR A 76 2.24 2.42 -8.32
CA THR A 76 3.17 3.37 -8.93
C THR A 76 2.80 4.76 -8.42
N GLY A 77 3.75 5.66 -8.16
CA GLY A 77 3.47 6.90 -7.44
C GLY A 77 4.71 7.75 -7.24
N PHE A 78 4.62 9.05 -6.93
CA PHE A 78 3.47 9.94 -6.66
C PHE A 78 3.55 11.22 -7.52
N TRP A 79 4.05 11.07 -8.75
CA TRP A 79 4.61 12.18 -9.51
C TRP A 79 4.16 12.20 -10.98
N SER A 80 3.36 11.22 -11.41
CA SER A 80 2.94 11.04 -12.80
C SER A 80 1.46 10.71 -12.95
N GLN A 81 0.90 11.10 -14.10
CA GLN A 81 -0.43 10.66 -14.51
C GLN A 81 -0.40 9.15 -14.82
N GLY A 82 -1.30 8.38 -14.19
CA GLY A 82 -1.33 6.92 -14.27
C GLY A 82 -0.76 6.21 -13.04
N ASP A 83 -0.30 6.98 -12.05
CA ASP A 83 0.01 6.48 -10.73
C ASP A 83 -1.25 6.06 -9.97
N GLY A 84 -1.10 5.05 -9.12
CA GLY A 84 -2.19 4.45 -8.40
C GLY A 84 -1.75 3.19 -7.67
N ALA A 85 -2.72 2.44 -7.15
CA ALA A 85 -2.50 1.11 -6.63
C ALA A 85 -3.43 0.10 -7.30
N SER A 86 -3.03 -1.16 -7.29
CA SER A 86 -3.78 -2.29 -7.83
C SER A 86 -3.45 -3.54 -7.03
N PHE A 87 -4.37 -4.51 -7.07
CA PHE A 87 -4.15 -5.79 -6.42
C PHE A 87 -4.85 -6.91 -7.19
N GLU A 88 -4.34 -8.12 -7.04
CA GLU A 88 -4.98 -9.32 -7.58
C GLU A 88 -5.51 -10.19 -6.45
N CYS A 89 -6.79 -10.56 -6.51
CA CYS A 89 -7.46 -11.25 -5.41
C CYS A 89 -8.68 -12.06 -5.85
N TYR A 90 -9.24 -12.78 -4.88
CA TYR A 90 -10.57 -13.33 -4.91
C TYR A 90 -11.41 -12.62 -3.86
N TYR A 91 -12.61 -12.19 -4.22
CA TYR A 91 -13.59 -11.63 -3.29
C TYR A 91 -14.77 -12.60 -3.13
N SER A 92 -15.25 -12.73 -1.90
CA SER A 92 -16.48 -13.45 -1.58
C SER A 92 -17.14 -12.85 -0.34
N TYR A 93 -18.45 -13.05 -0.19
CA TYR A 93 -19.16 -12.56 0.98
C TYR A 93 -18.55 -13.07 2.30
N ARG A 94 -18.17 -12.14 3.18
CA ARG A 94 -17.87 -12.41 4.58
C ARG A 94 -18.98 -11.86 5.46
N ARG A 95 -19.51 -12.70 6.33
CA ARG A 95 -20.52 -12.29 7.32
C ARG A 95 -19.92 -11.24 8.25
N ASN A 96 -20.71 -10.22 8.60
CA ASN A 96 -20.37 -9.14 9.53
C ASN A 96 -19.26 -8.17 9.10
N ALA A 97 -18.77 -8.22 7.86
CA ALA A 97 -17.72 -7.30 7.37
C ALA A 97 -17.96 -5.82 7.73
N PRO A 98 -19.18 -5.24 7.59
CA PRO A 98 -19.41 -3.83 7.94
C PRO A 98 -19.32 -3.50 9.44
N ALA A 99 -19.58 -4.47 10.32
CA ALA A 99 -19.45 -4.26 11.76
C ALA A 99 -17.98 -4.41 12.19
N GLU A 100 -17.29 -5.41 11.64
CA GLU A 100 -15.87 -5.65 11.92
C GLU A 100 -15.00 -4.50 11.42
N ILE A 101 -15.26 -3.98 10.21
CA ILE A 101 -14.47 -2.85 9.68
C ILE A 101 -14.65 -1.57 10.50
N ARG A 102 -15.85 -1.35 11.05
CA ARG A 102 -16.13 -0.22 11.96
C ARG A 102 -15.46 -0.38 13.32
N SER A 103 -15.24 -1.61 13.77
CA SER A 103 -14.45 -1.87 14.97
C SER A 103 -12.96 -1.68 14.71
N TYR A 104 -12.50 -2.06 13.52
CA TYR A 104 -11.09 -2.02 13.14
C TYR A 104 -10.62 -0.60 12.81
N ALA A 105 -11.37 0.10 11.95
CA ALA A 105 -11.07 1.44 11.46
C ALA A 105 -12.24 2.41 11.74
N PRO A 106 -12.56 2.71 13.03
CA PRO A 106 -13.79 3.40 13.42
C PRO A 106 -13.97 4.80 12.83
N MET A 107 -12.89 5.45 12.40
CA MET A 107 -12.92 6.79 11.82
C MET A 107 -12.83 6.79 10.28
N ASP A 108 -12.65 5.63 9.64
CA ASP A 108 -12.49 5.54 8.19
C ASP A 108 -13.84 5.38 7.49
N THR A 109 -14.45 6.51 7.17
CA THR A 109 -15.75 6.54 6.49
C THR A 109 -15.71 5.89 5.11
N LYS A 110 -14.57 5.91 4.41
CA LYS A 110 -14.48 5.34 3.06
C LYS A 110 -14.50 3.82 3.10
N LEU A 111 -13.80 3.21 4.06
CA LEU A 111 -13.88 1.76 4.29
C LEU A 111 -15.30 1.33 4.70
N HIS A 112 -16.00 2.14 5.50
CA HIS A 112 -17.40 1.88 5.85
C HIS A 112 -18.31 1.90 4.63
N GLU A 113 -18.18 2.89 3.76
CA GLU A 113 -18.93 3.00 2.51
C GLU A 113 -18.70 1.80 1.58
N ILE A 114 -17.44 1.37 1.42
CA ILE A 114 -17.08 0.19 0.61
C ILE A 114 -17.74 -1.06 1.19
N ALA A 115 -17.63 -1.28 2.51
CA ALA A 115 -18.21 -2.45 3.18
C ALA A 115 -19.75 -2.47 3.06
N ASP A 116 -20.40 -1.33 3.24
CA ASP A 116 -21.86 -1.21 3.13
C ASP A 116 -22.34 -1.45 1.69
N THR A 117 -21.60 -0.94 0.70
CA THR A 117 -21.86 -1.15 -0.73
C THR A 117 -21.78 -2.63 -1.08
N LEU A 118 -20.70 -3.30 -0.66
CA LEU A 118 -20.50 -4.74 -0.85
C LEU A 118 -21.59 -5.57 -0.15
N LEU A 119 -22.00 -5.20 1.06
CA LEU A 119 -23.09 -5.87 1.77
C LEU A 119 -24.43 -5.70 1.03
N ALA A 120 -24.76 -4.50 0.59
CA ALA A 120 -26.01 -4.20 -0.07
C ALA A 120 -26.17 -5.02 -1.37
N ILE A 121 -25.12 -5.09 -2.20
CA ILE A 121 -25.16 -5.87 -3.43
C ILE A 121 -25.17 -7.38 -3.19
N GLN A 122 -24.44 -7.84 -2.16
CA GLN A 122 -24.49 -9.25 -1.75
C GLN A 122 -25.90 -9.64 -1.29
N ARG A 123 -26.59 -8.82 -0.49
CA ARG A 123 -27.95 -9.10 -0.02
C ARG A 123 -28.94 -9.29 -1.17
N ARG A 124 -28.82 -8.49 -2.22
CA ARG A 124 -29.66 -8.58 -3.44
C ARG A 124 -29.39 -9.85 -4.26
N ASN A 125 -28.23 -10.46 -4.06
CA ASN A 125 -27.77 -11.67 -4.74
C ASN A 125 -27.66 -12.87 -3.78
N PHE A 126 -28.43 -12.85 -2.68
CA PHE A 126 -28.49 -13.93 -1.68
C PHE A 126 -27.12 -14.34 -1.12
N TYR A 127 -26.19 -13.39 -1.03
CA TYR A 127 -24.83 -13.57 -0.52
C TYR A 127 -23.96 -14.56 -1.32
N GLN A 128 -24.25 -14.69 -2.63
CA GLN A 128 -23.61 -15.65 -3.52
C GLN A 128 -22.65 -15.02 -4.54
N LEU A 129 -22.41 -13.71 -4.50
CA LEU A 129 -21.46 -13.09 -5.41
C LEU A 129 -20.03 -13.46 -5.04
N ARG A 130 -19.25 -13.76 -6.06
CA ARG A 130 -17.80 -13.92 -6.02
C ARG A 130 -17.20 -13.03 -7.10
N ALA A 131 -15.99 -12.56 -6.86
CA ALA A 131 -15.24 -11.89 -7.91
C ALA A 131 -13.81 -12.41 -7.97
N GLU A 132 -13.28 -12.47 -9.19
CA GLU A 132 -11.86 -12.67 -9.43
C GLU A 132 -11.28 -11.39 -10.01
N VAL A 133 -10.19 -10.94 -9.39
CA VAL A 133 -9.43 -9.77 -9.82
C VAL A 133 -8.07 -10.21 -10.34
N SER A 134 -7.72 -9.74 -11.53
CA SER A 134 -6.41 -9.95 -12.16
C SER A 134 -5.89 -8.63 -12.70
N HIS A 135 -4.57 -8.53 -12.83
CA HIS A 135 -3.93 -7.35 -13.42
C HIS A 135 -3.88 -7.42 -14.95
N ARG A 136 -4.02 -6.26 -15.62
CA ARG A 136 -3.81 -6.10 -17.06
C ARG A 136 -2.98 -4.86 -17.36
N GLY A 137 -2.08 -4.98 -18.35
CA GLY A 137 -1.28 -3.88 -18.85
C GLY A 137 0.07 -3.73 -18.15
N HIS A 138 0.68 -2.56 -18.27
CA HIS A 138 2.00 -2.26 -17.70
C HIS A 138 1.95 -1.27 -16.53
N TYR A 139 0.81 -0.61 -16.32
CA TYR A 139 0.60 0.34 -15.23
C TYR A 139 -0.04 -0.35 -14.03
N TYR A 140 0.06 0.25 -12.84
CA TYR A 140 -0.46 -0.32 -11.60
C TYR A 140 -1.41 0.67 -10.92
N HIS A 141 -2.60 0.85 -11.50
CA HIS A 141 -3.67 1.65 -10.93
C HIS A 141 -5.01 0.89 -10.98
N GLU A 142 -6.08 1.47 -10.43
CA GLU A 142 -7.35 0.78 -10.21
C GLU A 142 -8.03 0.33 -11.52
N TYR A 143 -7.82 1.06 -12.62
CA TYR A 143 -8.33 0.68 -13.94
C TYR A 143 -7.51 -0.43 -14.63
N CYS A 144 -6.34 -0.80 -14.10
CA CYS A 144 -5.60 -2.00 -14.53
C CYS A 144 -6.16 -3.30 -13.93
N MET A 145 -7.11 -3.20 -12.99
CA MET A 145 -7.79 -4.34 -12.40
C MET A 145 -8.89 -4.83 -13.35
N SER A 146 -8.67 -6.01 -13.92
CA SER A 146 -9.70 -6.79 -14.61
C SER A 146 -10.50 -7.56 -13.58
N ILE A 147 -11.76 -7.18 -13.41
CA ILE A 147 -12.66 -7.73 -12.39
C ILE A 147 -13.75 -8.51 -13.12
N SER A 148 -13.90 -9.79 -12.79
CA SER A 148 -15.02 -10.62 -13.25
C SER A 148 -15.85 -11.02 -12.04
N VAL A 149 -17.16 -10.82 -12.12
CA VAL A 149 -18.09 -11.13 -11.05
C VAL A 149 -18.97 -12.27 -11.51
N GLU A 150 -19.24 -13.21 -10.62
CA GLU A 150 -20.17 -14.32 -10.86
C GLU A 150 -21.06 -14.54 -9.64
N ARG A 151 -22.23 -15.13 -9.87
CA ARG A 151 -23.10 -15.62 -8.79
C ARG A 151 -23.00 -17.14 -8.72
N ASN A 152 -22.53 -17.66 -7.59
CA ASN A 152 -22.46 -19.11 -7.36
C ASN A 152 -23.85 -19.67 -6.98
N SER A 153 -24.77 -19.67 -7.96
CA SER A 153 -26.14 -20.16 -7.78
C SER A 153 -26.22 -21.67 -8.09
N PRO A 154 -26.65 -22.53 -7.15
CA PRO A 154 -26.90 -23.96 -7.41
C PRO A 154 -27.95 -24.23 -8.50
N THR A 155 -28.84 -23.26 -8.75
CA THR A 155 -29.91 -23.34 -9.73
C THR A 155 -29.62 -22.53 -11.01
N TYR A 156 -28.36 -22.15 -11.26
CA TYR A 156 -27.95 -21.34 -12.42
C TYR A 156 -28.72 -20.02 -12.59
N GLN A 157 -29.17 -19.39 -11.50
CA GLN A 157 -29.73 -18.05 -11.55
C GLN A 157 -28.61 -17.03 -11.76
N ASP A 158 -28.85 -16.11 -12.70
CA ASP A 158 -27.97 -14.98 -12.93
C ASP A 158 -27.89 -14.04 -11.72
N MET A 159 -26.84 -13.22 -11.72
CA MET A 159 -26.73 -12.08 -10.80
C MET A 159 -27.68 -10.95 -11.19
N THR A 160 -27.89 -9.99 -10.29
CA THR A 160 -28.55 -8.73 -10.65
C THR A 160 -27.74 -7.98 -11.71
N THR A 161 -28.41 -7.30 -12.64
CA THR A 161 -27.78 -6.68 -13.82
C THR A 161 -26.68 -5.66 -13.49
N ASP A 162 -26.73 -5.06 -12.31
CA ASP A 162 -25.80 -4.05 -11.81
C ASP A 162 -24.73 -4.62 -10.87
N ALA A 163 -24.74 -5.93 -10.60
CA ALA A 163 -23.82 -6.53 -9.62
C ALA A 163 -22.36 -6.45 -10.05
N GLU A 164 -22.07 -6.67 -11.33
CA GLU A 164 -20.70 -6.59 -11.83
C GLU A 164 -20.13 -5.18 -11.69
N GLU A 165 -20.88 -4.16 -12.10
CA GLU A 165 -20.47 -2.76 -12.02
C GLU A 165 -20.26 -2.32 -10.57
N ILE A 166 -21.20 -2.61 -9.68
CA ILE A 166 -21.13 -2.20 -8.26
C ILE A 166 -19.94 -2.85 -7.55
N VAL A 167 -19.72 -4.16 -7.75
CA VAL A 167 -18.58 -4.85 -7.13
C VAL A 167 -17.26 -4.36 -7.73
N THR A 168 -17.21 -4.11 -9.04
CA THR A 168 -16.03 -3.56 -9.72
C THR A 168 -15.64 -2.21 -9.14
N GLU A 169 -16.58 -1.27 -9.03
CA GLU A 169 -16.28 0.05 -8.48
C GLU A 169 -15.95 0.02 -6.99
N ALA A 170 -16.59 -0.85 -6.19
CA ALA A 170 -16.22 -1.01 -4.78
C ALA A 170 -14.77 -1.50 -4.59
N LEU A 171 -14.31 -2.45 -5.43
CA LEU A 171 -12.93 -2.94 -5.37
C LEU A 171 -11.92 -1.92 -5.92
N ARG A 172 -12.30 -1.11 -6.93
CA ARG A 172 -11.49 0.02 -7.39
C ARG A 172 -11.39 1.13 -6.35
N ASP A 173 -12.48 1.43 -5.65
CA ASP A 173 -12.48 2.37 -4.54
C ASP A 173 -11.58 1.92 -3.40
N LEU A 174 -11.50 0.61 -3.15
CA LEU A 174 -10.54 0.04 -2.21
C LEU A 174 -9.09 0.22 -2.68
N ALA A 175 -8.81 0.08 -3.98
CA ALA A 175 -7.48 0.35 -4.54
C ALA A 175 -7.09 1.84 -4.45
N ARG A 176 -8.05 2.75 -4.71
CA ARG A 176 -7.86 4.20 -4.49
C ARG A 176 -7.63 4.53 -3.02
N TRP A 177 -8.32 3.85 -2.11
CA TRP A 177 -8.08 3.99 -0.67
C TRP A 177 -6.65 3.58 -0.30
N LEU A 178 -6.19 2.42 -0.77
CA LEU A 178 -4.81 1.96 -0.53
C LEU A 178 -3.79 2.98 -1.03
N TYR A 179 -3.97 3.46 -2.26
CA TYR A 179 -3.06 4.44 -2.85
C TYR A 179 -2.95 5.72 -2.02
N ARG A 180 -4.05 6.21 -1.45
CA ARG A 180 -4.04 7.37 -0.54
C ARG A 180 -3.33 7.09 0.78
N GLN A 181 -3.39 5.87 1.31
CA GLN A 181 -2.61 5.53 2.52
C GLN A 181 -1.11 5.48 2.21
N LEU A 182 -0.74 4.91 1.06
CA LEU A 182 0.64 4.89 0.59
C LEU A 182 1.20 6.30 0.38
N GLU A 183 0.41 7.20 -0.21
CA GLU A 183 0.78 8.61 -0.38
C GLU A 183 0.96 9.32 0.96
N ARG A 184 0.05 9.12 1.91
CA ARG A 184 0.16 9.70 3.26
C ARG A 184 1.40 9.22 4.01
N GLU A 185 1.69 7.93 3.93
CA GLU A 185 2.88 7.36 4.56
C GLU A 185 4.15 7.91 3.91
N TYR A 186 4.19 7.99 2.58
CA TYR A 186 5.30 8.58 1.86
C TYR A 186 5.53 10.05 2.24
N ASP A 187 4.47 10.86 2.30
CA ASP A 187 4.52 12.26 2.71
C ASP A 187 5.02 12.42 4.16
N TYR A 188 4.55 11.55 5.06
CA TYR A 188 4.98 11.53 6.45
C TYR A 188 6.48 11.22 6.56
N LEU A 189 6.92 10.12 5.95
CA LEU A 189 8.32 9.70 6.01
C LEU A 189 9.24 10.68 5.29
N SER A 190 8.75 11.39 4.28
CA SER A 190 9.50 12.41 3.55
C SER A 190 9.52 13.77 4.27
N SER A 191 8.74 13.95 5.34
CA SER A 191 8.71 15.21 6.10
C SER A 191 10.05 15.52 6.77
N ASP A 192 10.39 16.80 6.95
CA ASP A 192 11.66 17.20 7.58
C ASP A 192 11.85 16.54 8.96
N GLY A 193 10.79 16.45 9.77
CA GLY A 193 10.86 15.85 11.10
C GLY A 193 11.17 14.36 11.07
N ALA A 194 10.46 13.58 10.25
CA ALA A 194 10.69 12.14 10.13
C ALA A 194 12.09 11.83 9.55
N VAL A 195 12.53 12.63 8.58
CA VAL A 195 13.88 12.54 8.01
C VAL A 195 14.93 12.84 9.08
N ASP A 196 14.73 13.88 9.88
CA ASP A 196 15.67 14.24 10.96
C ASP A 196 15.77 13.11 12.00
N GLU A 197 14.63 12.59 12.45
CA GLU A 197 14.58 11.47 13.40
C GLU A 197 15.30 10.24 12.84
N THR A 198 15.09 9.92 11.57
CA THR A 198 15.72 8.76 10.92
C THR A 198 17.22 8.93 10.73
N ILE A 199 17.66 10.13 10.35
CA ILE A 199 19.09 10.46 10.23
C ILE A 199 19.80 10.32 11.58
N VAL A 200 19.16 10.80 12.65
CA VAL A 200 19.69 10.71 14.02
C VAL A 200 19.72 9.25 14.48
N ALA A 201 18.65 8.48 14.27
CA ALA A 201 18.54 7.08 14.69
C ALA A 201 19.56 6.17 13.99
N ASN A 202 19.87 6.43 12.72
CA ASN A 202 20.90 5.71 11.97
C ASN A 202 22.32 6.23 12.22
N GLU A 203 22.48 7.23 13.08
CA GLU A 203 23.76 7.83 13.40
C GLU A 203 24.55 8.24 12.14
N TYR A 204 23.86 8.81 11.15
CA TYR A 204 24.56 9.32 9.98
C TYR A 204 25.42 10.54 10.32
N THR A 205 26.55 10.64 9.64
CA THR A 205 27.51 11.72 9.78
C THR A 205 27.66 12.49 8.47
N PHE A 206 27.91 13.79 8.58
CA PHE A 206 27.98 14.71 7.46
C PHE A 206 29.23 15.60 7.54
N THR A 207 29.67 16.12 6.40
CA THR A 207 30.61 17.24 6.36
C THR A 207 29.94 18.53 6.84
N GLU A 208 30.71 19.57 7.16
CA GLU A 208 30.18 20.90 7.55
C GLU A 208 29.16 21.46 6.53
N THR A 209 29.31 21.09 5.26
CA THR A 209 28.45 21.50 4.15
C THR A 209 27.21 20.63 3.96
N GLY A 210 26.96 19.65 4.84
CA GLY A 210 25.78 18.77 4.81
C GLY A 210 25.89 17.59 3.84
N ARG A 211 27.08 17.23 3.37
CA ARG A 211 27.26 16.04 2.52
C ARG A 211 27.44 14.80 3.38
N ARG A 212 26.76 13.70 3.04
CA ARG A 212 26.92 12.42 3.73
C ARG A 212 28.38 11.96 3.72
N PHE A 213 28.89 11.54 4.87
CA PHE A 213 30.26 11.04 5.03
C PHE A 213 30.29 9.70 5.78
N GLY A 214 30.82 8.66 5.14
CA GLY A 214 30.94 7.30 5.69
C GLY A 214 30.00 6.33 5.04
#